data_AF-A0A2M7TMU2-F1
#
_entry.id   AF-A0A2M7TMU2-F1
#
_cell.length_a   1.000
_cell.length_b   1.000
_cell.length_c   1.000
_cell.angle_alpha   90.00
_cell.angle_beta   90.00
_cell.angle_gamma   90.00
#
_symmetry.space_group_name_H-M   'P 1'
#
loop_
_entity.id
_entity.type
_entity.pdbx_description
1 polymer ?
#
loop_
_entity_poly.entity_id
_entity_poly.type
_entity_poly.pdbx_seq_one_letter_code
_entity_poly.pdbx_strand_id
1 'polypeptide(L)'
;MLLPEIFKNYLIIRKTSPVTTKNYLGDVNHFLNWLAKETGVKYQIVGKAIFGLFTEETLNEYKNNLLSCKTPLSTLNRRLSALRKFGQFGKEQGWLTELPKVENASKERSRISSTSDGGRMDSSEVILGNFQKHLEKEKVSPITLKNYLSDLKHFLGWLEGS
;
A
#
# COMPACT_ATOMS: atom_id res chain seq x y z
N MET A 1 -22.41 4.27 15.02
CA MET A 1 -20.96 4.55 15.01
C MET A 1 -20.51 4.67 13.55
N LEU A 2 -19.70 5.66 13.19
CA LEU A 2 -19.25 5.84 11.79
C LEU A 2 -18.21 4.80 11.39
N LEU A 3 -18.17 4.42 10.11
CA LEU A 3 -17.31 3.35 9.58
C LEU A 3 -15.81 3.45 9.98
N PRO A 4 -15.18 4.63 9.95
CA PRO A 4 -13.79 4.78 10.40
C PRO A 4 -13.59 4.51 11.90
N GLU A 5 -14.56 4.82 12.76
CA GLU A 5 -14.45 4.57 14.20
C GLU A 5 -14.59 3.09 14.53
N ILE A 6 -15.48 2.37 13.85
CA ILE A 6 -15.58 0.91 13.99
C ILE A 6 -14.29 0.22 13.50
N PHE A 7 -13.72 0.69 12.39
CA PHE A 7 -12.43 0.19 11.91
C PHE A 7 -11.27 0.51 12.87
N LYS A 8 -11.25 1.70 13.48
CA LYS A 8 -10.28 2.06 14.52
C LYS A 8 -10.35 1.10 15.71
N ASN A 9 -11.54 0.83 16.22
CA ASN A 9 -11.73 -0.10 17.34
C ASN A 9 -11.23 -1.51 16.98
N TYR A 10 -11.51 -1.96 15.76
CA TYR A 10 -10.97 -3.21 15.25
C TYR A 10 -9.43 -3.26 15.27
N LEU A 11 -8.75 -2.17 14.89
CA LEU A 11 -7.28 -2.10 14.93
C LEU A 11 -6.73 -2.13 16.36
N ILE A 12 -7.41 -1.44 17.29
CA ILE A 12 -7.04 -1.39 18.72
C ILE A 12 -7.16 -2.78 19.36
N ILE A 13 -8.27 -3.48 19.12
CA ILE A 13 -8.49 -4.85 19.63
C ILE A 13 -7.39 -5.80 19.14
N ARG A 14 -6.90 -5.59 17.90
CA ARG A 14 -5.78 -6.34 17.33
C ARG A 14 -4.39 -5.88 17.76
N LYS A 15 -4.30 -5.01 18.76
CA LYS A 15 -3.04 -4.48 19.30
C LYS A 15 -2.16 -3.81 18.24
N THR A 16 -2.78 -3.21 17.22
CA THR A 16 -2.06 -2.40 16.22
C THR A 16 -1.48 -1.18 16.93
N SER A 17 -0.21 -0.83 16.65
CA SER A 17 0.44 0.31 17.31
C SER A 17 -0.37 1.61 17.08
N PRO A 18 -0.31 2.60 17.99
CA PRO A 18 -1.03 3.86 17.81
C PRO A 18 -0.66 4.59 16.51
N VAL A 19 0.63 4.58 16.15
CA VAL A 19 1.15 5.18 14.92
C VAL A 19 0.60 4.47 13.69
N THR A 20 0.66 3.12 13.67
CA THR A 20 0.12 2.33 12.57
C THR A 20 -1.40 2.50 12.45
N THR A 21 -2.11 2.58 13.56
CA THR A 21 -3.56 2.81 13.60
C THR A 21 -3.92 4.15 12.97
N LYS A 22 -3.23 5.23 13.36
CA LYS A 22 -3.41 6.56 12.77
C LYS A 22 -3.13 6.55 11.27
N ASN A 23 -2.06 5.87 10.85
CA ASN A 23 -1.68 5.75 9.45
C ASN A 23 -2.74 5.01 8.62
N TYR A 24 -3.22 3.87 9.10
CA TYR A 24 -4.27 3.10 8.43
C TYR A 24 -5.59 3.88 8.35
N LEU A 25 -5.99 4.60 9.39
CA LEU A 25 -7.18 5.45 9.36
C LEU A 25 -7.05 6.56 8.33
N GLY A 26 -5.92 7.26 8.30
CA GLY A 26 -5.66 8.31 7.31
C GLY A 26 -5.71 7.78 5.87
N ASP A 27 -5.17 6.58 5.63
CA ASP A 27 -5.17 5.97 4.31
C ASP A 27 -6.55 5.48 3.88
N VAL A 28 -7.29 4.84 4.78
CA VAL A 28 -8.67 4.40 4.51
C VAL A 28 -9.59 5.60 4.28
N ASN A 29 -9.47 6.67 5.09
CA ASN A 29 -10.25 7.89 4.87
C ASN A 29 -9.94 8.53 3.52
N HIS A 30 -8.67 8.54 3.09
CA HIS A 30 -8.34 9.04 1.77
C HIS A 30 -9.00 8.21 0.66
N PHE A 31 -9.00 6.89 0.78
CA PHE A 31 -9.69 6.03 -0.18
C PHE A 31 -11.21 6.29 -0.18
N LEU A 32 -11.84 6.35 0.99
CA LEU A 32 -13.27 6.61 1.11
C LEU A 32 -13.67 7.98 0.53
N ASN A 33 -12.82 9.00 0.70
CA ASN A 33 -13.03 10.32 0.10
C ASN A 33 -12.86 10.30 -1.43
N TRP A 34 -11.85 9.57 -1.93
CA TRP A 34 -11.68 9.37 -3.36
C TRP A 34 -12.88 8.62 -3.96
N LEU A 35 -13.33 7.54 -3.33
CA LEU A 35 -14.46 6.73 -3.77
C LEU A 35 -15.75 7.55 -3.81
N ALA A 36 -15.98 8.39 -2.79
CA ALA A 36 -17.12 9.29 -2.75
C ALA A 36 -17.07 10.36 -3.86
N LYS A 37 -15.88 10.79 -4.27
CA LYS A 37 -15.70 11.71 -5.40
C LYS A 37 -15.99 11.01 -6.73
N GLU A 38 -15.56 9.76 -6.89
CA GLU A 38 -15.68 9.00 -8.14
C GLU A 38 -17.12 8.49 -8.37
N THR A 39 -17.79 8.03 -7.31
CA THR A 39 -19.11 7.36 -7.41
C THR A 39 -20.27 8.21 -6.90
N GLY A 40 -19.98 9.31 -6.20
CA GLY A 40 -20.98 10.08 -5.44
C GLY A 40 -21.45 9.41 -4.13
N VAL A 41 -21.04 8.16 -3.88
CA VAL A 41 -21.50 7.38 -2.72
C VAL A 41 -20.67 7.71 -1.48
N LYS A 42 -21.30 8.34 -0.48
CA LYS A 42 -20.68 8.73 0.78
C LYS A 42 -20.82 7.62 1.83
N TYR A 43 -19.70 7.15 2.38
CA TYR A 43 -19.70 6.12 3.43
C TYR A 43 -20.47 6.54 4.69
N GLN A 44 -20.60 7.85 4.96
CA GLN A 44 -21.37 8.36 6.09
C GLN A 44 -22.87 8.06 5.95
N ILE A 45 -23.35 7.87 4.72
CA ILE A 45 -24.75 7.58 4.40
C ILE A 45 -24.97 6.07 4.33
N VAL A 46 -24.16 5.37 3.53
CA VAL A 46 -24.37 3.94 3.24
C VAL A 46 -23.73 3.00 4.28
N GLY A 47 -22.84 3.52 5.13
CA GLY A 47 -22.17 2.74 6.17
C GLY A 47 -21.47 1.50 5.61
N LYS A 48 -21.84 0.32 6.13
CA LYS A 48 -21.27 -0.97 5.70
C LYS A 48 -21.55 -1.32 4.24
N ALA A 49 -22.62 -0.79 3.64
CA ALA A 49 -22.95 -1.10 2.24
C ALA A 49 -21.90 -0.55 1.26
N ILE A 50 -20.99 0.34 1.71
CA ILE A 50 -19.83 0.77 0.92
C ILE A 50 -18.93 -0.40 0.50
N PHE A 51 -18.95 -1.52 1.23
CA PHE A 51 -18.18 -2.70 0.86
C PHE A 51 -18.68 -3.37 -0.42
N GLY A 52 -19.89 -3.07 -0.89
CA GLY A 52 -20.35 -3.47 -2.23
C GLY A 52 -19.56 -2.82 -3.38
N LEU A 53 -18.91 -1.67 -3.11
CA LEU A 53 -17.99 -1.00 -4.03
C LEU A 53 -16.53 -1.35 -3.77
N PHE A 54 -16.25 -2.21 -2.79
CA PHE A 54 -14.89 -2.63 -2.46
C PHE A 54 -14.51 -3.84 -3.32
N THR A 55 -14.45 -3.64 -4.64
CA THR A 55 -14.16 -4.67 -5.64
C THR A 55 -12.72 -4.58 -6.15
N GLU A 56 -12.24 -5.60 -6.86
CA GLU A 56 -10.91 -5.59 -7.48
C GLU A 56 -10.77 -4.44 -8.50
N GLU A 57 -11.82 -4.19 -9.27
CA GLU A 57 -11.91 -3.08 -10.24
C GLU A 57 -11.72 -1.72 -9.54
N THR A 58 -12.53 -1.42 -8.53
CA THR A 58 -12.45 -0.13 -7.81
C THR A 58 -11.10 0.08 -7.12
N LEU A 59 -10.48 -0.99 -6.61
CA LEU A 59 -9.15 -0.86 -6.01
C LEU A 59 -8.05 -0.65 -7.06
N ASN A 60 -8.18 -1.25 -8.25
CA ASN A 60 -7.26 -1.01 -9.36
C ASN A 60 -7.41 0.42 -9.91
N GLU A 61 -8.64 0.93 -10.01
CA GLU A 61 -8.89 2.34 -10.35
C GLU A 61 -8.25 3.29 -9.34
N TYR A 62 -8.41 3.01 -8.04
CA TYR A 62 -7.76 3.80 -7.00
C TYR A 62 -6.22 3.75 -7.11
N LYS A 63 -5.65 2.56 -7.34
CA LYS A 63 -4.21 2.39 -7.56
C LYS A 63 -3.74 3.23 -8.76
N ASN A 64 -4.48 3.21 -9.87
CA ASN A 64 -4.17 3.98 -11.08
C ASN A 64 -4.27 5.49 -10.82
N ASN A 65 -5.30 5.93 -10.07
CA ASN A 65 -5.43 7.33 -9.66
C ASN A 65 -4.21 7.81 -8.85
N LEU A 66 -3.77 7.02 -7.87
CA LEU A 66 -2.58 7.34 -7.08
C LEU A 66 -1.29 7.42 -7.93
N LEU A 67 -1.16 6.53 -8.93
CA LEU A 67 -0.04 6.56 -9.88
C LEU A 67 -0.06 7.81 -10.75
N SER A 68 -1.23 8.18 -11.29
CA SER A 68 -1.43 9.40 -12.09
C SER A 68 -1.13 10.68 -11.29
N CYS A 69 -1.45 10.69 -9.99
CA CYS A 69 -1.09 11.78 -9.09
C CYS A 69 0.39 11.79 -8.66
N LYS A 70 1.25 10.96 -9.27
CA LYS A 70 2.68 10.83 -8.93
C LYS A 70 2.94 10.56 -7.44
N THR A 71 2.02 9.85 -6.78
CA THR A 71 2.16 9.50 -5.36
C THR A 71 3.48 8.75 -5.13
N PRO A 72 4.27 9.09 -4.09
CA PRO A 72 5.48 8.36 -3.74
C PRO A 72 5.20 6.87 -3.54
N LEU A 73 6.10 5.99 -3.98
CA LEU A 73 5.85 4.55 -3.97
C LEU A 73 5.64 4.00 -2.54
N SER A 74 6.37 4.54 -1.56
CA SER A 74 6.19 4.24 -0.14
C SER A 74 4.77 4.57 0.34
N THR A 75 4.26 5.74 -0.01
CA THR A 75 2.88 6.17 0.30
C THR A 75 1.84 5.31 -0.42
N LEU A 76 2.06 5.00 -1.71
CA LEU A 76 1.19 4.11 -2.47
C LEU A 76 1.10 2.72 -1.82
N ASN A 77 2.23 2.09 -1.53
CA ASN A 77 2.28 0.78 -0.88
C ASN A 77 1.67 0.80 0.53
N ARG A 78 1.89 1.88 1.30
CA ARG A 78 1.26 2.07 2.62
C ARG A 78 -0.27 2.14 2.51
N ARG A 79 -0.79 2.91 1.55
CA ARG A 79 -2.23 3.01 1.26
C ARG A 79 -2.83 1.67 0.85
N LEU A 80 -2.20 0.96 -0.11
CA LEU A 80 -2.67 -0.37 -0.53
C LEU A 80 -2.65 -1.38 0.62
N SER A 81 -1.65 -1.29 1.52
CA SER A 81 -1.59 -2.13 2.71
C SER A 81 -2.71 -1.83 3.72
N ALA A 82 -3.03 -0.55 3.92
CA ALA A 82 -4.18 -0.16 4.73
C ALA A 82 -5.50 -0.68 4.14
N LEU A 83 -5.65 -0.66 2.81
CA LEU A 83 -6.82 -1.21 2.12
C LEU A 83 -6.94 -2.72 2.27
N ARG A 84 -5.84 -3.47 2.22
CA ARG A 84 -5.87 -4.91 2.55
C ARG A 84 -6.36 -5.14 3.97
N LYS A 85 -5.90 -4.33 4.93
CA LYS A 85 -6.34 -4.46 6.33
C LYS A 85 -7.82 -4.08 6.51
N PHE A 86 -8.29 -3.09 5.76
CA PHE A 86 -9.69 -2.66 5.74
C PHE A 86 -10.62 -3.69 5.07
N GLY A 87 -10.19 -4.31 3.97
CA GLY A 87 -10.88 -5.44 3.37
C GLY A 87 -10.94 -6.64 4.31
N GLN A 88 -9.85 -6.92 5.06
CA GLN A 88 -9.84 -7.98 6.05
C GLN A 88 -10.87 -7.71 7.15
N PHE A 89 -10.94 -6.46 7.61
CA PHE A 89 -11.98 -6.03 8.54
C PHE A 89 -13.38 -6.28 7.96
N GLY A 90 -13.68 -5.82 6.73
CA GLY A 90 -14.98 -6.07 6.10
C GLY A 90 -15.32 -7.54 5.98
N LYS A 91 -14.34 -8.40 5.65
CA LYS A 91 -14.52 -9.85 5.57
C LYS A 91 -14.87 -10.47 6.92
N GLU A 92 -14.15 -10.12 7.97
CA GLU A 92 -14.39 -10.68 9.31
C GLU A 92 -15.70 -10.19 9.94
N GLN A 93 -16.20 -9.03 9.51
CA GLN A 93 -17.54 -8.56 9.87
C GLN A 93 -18.66 -9.22 9.04
N GLY A 94 -18.31 -10.06 8.04
CA GLY A 94 -19.27 -10.69 7.13
C GLY A 94 -19.85 -9.74 6.07
N TRP A 95 -19.20 -8.60 5.80
CA TRP A 95 -19.63 -7.62 4.78
C TRP A 95 -18.96 -7.85 3.42
N LEU A 96 -17.88 -8.63 3.41
CA LEU A 96 -17.22 -9.11 2.19
C LEU A 96 -17.15 -10.63 2.23
N THR A 97 -17.52 -11.27 1.13
CA THR A 97 -17.36 -12.73 0.97
C THR A 97 -15.89 -13.09 0.77
N GLU A 98 -15.18 -12.29 -0.03
CA GLU A 98 -13.78 -12.50 -0.35
C GLU A 98 -12.98 -11.20 -0.30
N LEU A 99 -11.66 -11.35 -0.17
CA LEU A 99 -10.73 -10.22 -0.21
C LEU A 99 -10.37 -9.94 -1.67
N PRO A 100 -10.64 -8.73 -2.19
CA PRO A 100 -10.23 -8.39 -3.53
C PRO A 100 -8.71 -8.41 -3.67
N LYS A 101 -8.23 -8.86 -4.82
CA LYS A 101 -6.79 -8.93 -5.10
C LYS A 101 -6.30 -7.54 -5.49
N VAL A 102 -5.27 -7.07 -4.80
CA VAL A 102 -4.56 -5.82 -5.12
C VAL A 102 -3.08 -6.11 -5.07
N GLU A 103 -2.42 -6.06 -6.22
CA GLU A 103 -0.98 -6.18 -6.30
C GLU A 103 -0.28 -4.90 -5.83
N ASN A 104 0.90 -5.06 -5.22
CA ASN A 104 1.76 -3.92 -4.90
C ASN A 104 2.29 -3.29 -6.19
N ALA A 105 2.41 -1.96 -6.20
CA ALA A 105 2.83 -1.19 -7.37
C ALA A 105 4.33 -1.36 -7.73
N SER A 106 5.10 -2.07 -6.91
CA SER A 106 6.53 -2.33 -7.14
C SER A 106 6.84 -3.09 -8.44
N LYS A 107 5.88 -3.83 -9.00
CA LYS A 107 6.03 -4.53 -10.29
C LYS A 107 5.72 -3.66 -11.52
N GLU A 108 4.94 -2.58 -11.36
CA GLU A 108 4.41 -1.82 -12.51
C GLU A 108 5.35 -0.70 -12.96
N ARG A 109 6.06 -0.05 -12.02
CA ARG A 109 7.04 1.00 -12.38
C ARG A 109 8.29 0.45 -13.07
N SER A 110 8.66 -0.82 -12.83
CA SER A 110 9.81 -1.42 -13.53
C SER A 110 9.55 -1.61 -15.02
N ARG A 111 8.30 -1.85 -15.44
CA ARG A 111 7.92 -1.94 -16.86
C ARG A 111 8.06 -0.60 -17.57
N ILE A 112 7.87 0.51 -16.86
CA ILE A 112 7.99 1.87 -17.41
C ILE A 112 9.46 2.32 -17.50
N SER A 113 10.36 1.74 -16.68
CA SER A 113 11.80 2.08 -16.67
C SER A 113 12.69 1.15 -17.50
N SER A 114 12.14 0.20 -18.26
CA SER A 114 12.93 -0.82 -18.99
C SER A 114 13.40 -0.38 -20.39
N THR A 115 13.21 0.88 -20.78
CA THR A 115 13.65 1.41 -22.08
C THR A 115 14.78 2.42 -21.91
N SER A 116 15.92 1.97 -21.38
CA SER A 116 17.20 2.70 -21.45
C SER A 116 18.36 1.78 -21.08
N ASP A 117 18.83 1.08 -22.12
CA ASP A 117 20.19 0.75 -22.52
C ASP A 117 21.35 0.61 -21.51
N GLY A 118 22.14 -0.46 -21.70
CA GLY A 118 23.61 -0.35 -21.76
C GLY A 118 24.46 -0.45 -20.49
N GLY A 119 24.76 -1.68 -20.07
CA GLY A 119 26.10 -2.15 -19.67
C GLY A 119 27.03 -1.22 -18.85
N ARG A 120 26.79 -1.12 -17.55
CA ARG A 120 27.81 -0.90 -16.51
C ARG A 120 27.28 -1.55 -15.23
N MET A 121 28.06 -2.44 -14.61
CA MET A 121 27.68 -3.06 -13.34
C MET A 121 27.56 -1.96 -12.29
N ASP A 122 26.32 -1.63 -11.98
CA ASP A 122 25.91 -0.44 -11.25
C ASP A 122 26.37 -0.56 -9.79
N SER A 123 27.03 0.49 -9.27
CA SER A 123 27.47 0.52 -7.87
C SER A 123 26.29 0.34 -6.91
N SER A 124 25.09 0.72 -7.34
CA SER A 124 23.85 0.51 -6.58
C SER A 124 23.45 -0.96 -6.50
N GLU A 125 23.72 -1.80 -7.52
CA GLU A 125 23.50 -3.25 -7.43
C GLU A 125 24.45 -3.91 -6.42
N VAL A 126 25.71 -3.47 -6.37
CA VAL A 126 26.70 -3.97 -5.40
C VAL A 126 26.28 -3.60 -3.97
N ILE A 127 25.83 -2.36 -3.75
CA ILE A 127 25.35 -1.89 -2.44
C ILE A 127 24.10 -2.68 -2.01
N LEU A 128 23.14 -2.89 -2.90
CA LEU A 128 21.92 -3.67 -2.62
C LEU A 128 22.25 -5.12 -2.25
N GLY A 129 23.16 -5.76 -2.99
CA GLY A 129 23.58 -7.13 -2.70
C GLY A 129 24.28 -7.27 -1.34
N ASN A 130 25.13 -6.32 -0.98
CA ASN A 130 25.80 -6.33 0.33
C ASN A 130 24.84 -6.06 1.49
N PHE A 131 23.89 -5.15 1.30
CA PHE A 131 22.87 -4.85 2.30
C PHE A 131 21.90 -6.03 2.50
N GLN A 132 21.53 -6.73 1.43
CA GLN A 132 20.73 -7.96 1.53
C GLN A 132 21.42 -9.01 2.40
N LYS A 133 22.70 -9.32 2.13
CA LYS A 133 23.47 -10.29 2.91
C LYS A 133 23.56 -9.91 4.40
N HIS A 134 23.69 -8.61 4.69
CA HIS A 134 23.67 -8.11 6.07
C HIS A 134 22.33 -8.39 6.76
N LEU A 135 21.20 -8.08 6.11
CA LEU A 135 19.87 -8.32 6.66
C LEU A 135 19.56 -9.82 6.84
N GLU A 136 20.03 -10.67 5.93
CA GLU A 136 19.92 -12.13 6.06
C GLU A 136 20.69 -12.65 7.28
N LYS A 137 21.88 -12.10 7.56
CA LYS A 137 22.68 -12.42 8.75
C LYS A 137 21.98 -11.99 10.04
N GLU A 138 21.28 -10.85 10.01
CA GLU A 138 20.45 -10.34 11.12
C GLU A 138 19.12 -11.11 11.29
N LYS A 139 18.85 -12.13 10.47
CA LYS A 139 17.64 -12.98 10.52
C LYS A 139 16.33 -12.18 10.53
N VAL A 140 16.29 -11.06 9.82
CA VAL A 140 15.06 -10.28 9.68
C VAL A 140 14.01 -11.06 8.89
N SER A 141 12.73 -10.82 9.16
CA SER A 141 11.67 -11.55 8.46
C SER A 141 11.69 -11.28 6.94
N PRO A 142 11.21 -12.21 6.09
CA PRO A 142 11.19 -12.01 4.64
C PRO A 142 10.42 -10.75 4.20
N ILE A 143 9.38 -10.37 4.95
CA ILE A 143 8.63 -9.13 4.70
C ILE A 143 9.49 -7.90 5.00
N THR A 144 10.27 -7.95 6.08
CA THR A 144 11.15 -6.88 6.54
C THR A 144 12.34 -6.69 5.58
N LEU A 145 12.96 -7.79 5.16
CA LEU A 145 14.03 -7.80 4.17
C LEU A 145 13.59 -7.11 2.88
N LYS A 146 12.42 -7.51 2.36
CA LYS A 146 11.87 -6.94 1.14
C LYS A 146 11.56 -5.44 1.27
N ASN A 147 11.05 -5.01 2.42
CA ASN A 147 10.73 -3.61 2.66
C ASN A 147 12.01 -2.76 2.66
N TYR A 148 13.03 -3.15 3.43
CA TYR A 148 14.28 -2.39 3.52
C TYR A 148 15.06 -2.35 2.20
N LEU A 149 15.10 -3.44 1.44
CA LEU A 149 15.72 -3.44 0.11
C LEU A 149 14.98 -2.51 -0.86
N SER A 150 13.65 -2.46 -0.78
CA SER A 150 12.85 -1.53 -1.59
C SER A 150 13.18 -0.08 -1.23
N ASP A 151 13.24 0.25 0.06
CA ASP A 151 13.53 1.61 0.52
C ASP A 151 14.94 2.05 0.12
N LEU A 152 15.95 1.18 0.26
CA LEU A 152 17.32 1.46 -0.15
C LEU A 152 17.42 1.67 -1.67
N LYS A 153 16.75 0.82 -2.47
CA LYS A 153 16.73 0.97 -3.93
C LYS A 153 16.14 2.32 -4.35
N HIS A 154 15.12 2.80 -3.65
CA HIS A 154 14.56 4.13 -3.91
C HIS A 154 15.51 5.26 -3.53
N PHE A 155 16.20 5.13 -2.40
CA PHE A 155 17.17 6.12 -1.95
C PHE A 155 18.34 6.25 -2.94
N LEU A 156 18.88 5.12 -3.42
CA LEU A 156 19.95 5.10 -4.42
C LEU A 156 19.51 5.71 -5.75
N GLY A 157 18.32 5.34 -6.24
CA GLY A 157 17.78 5.95 -7.47
C GLY A 157 17.47 7.45 -7.35
N TRP A 158 17.28 7.97 -6.13
CA TRP A 158 17.18 9.42 -5.89
C TRP A 158 18.55 10.11 -5.93
N LEU A 159 19.59 9.47 -5.39
CA LEU A 159 20.97 9.99 -5.43
C LEU A 159 21.52 10.09 -6.86
N GLU A 160 21.19 9.13 -7.73
CA GLU A 160 21.64 9.11 -9.12
C GLU A 160 20.91 10.16 -9.99
N GLY A 161 19.75 10.63 -9.54
CA GLY A 161 18.97 11.67 -10.22
C GLY A 161 19.21 13.10 -9.70
N SER A 162 20.16 13.30 -8.78
CA SER A 162 20.54 14.59 -8.17
C SER A 162 21.92 15.03 -8.65
#